data_AF-A0A1H9HIC1-F1
#
_entry.id   AF-A0A1H9HIC1-F1
#
_cell.length_a   1.000
_cell.length_b   1.000
_cell.length_c   1.000
_cell.angle_alpha   90.00
_cell.angle_beta   90.00
_cell.angle_gamma   90.00
#
_symmetry.space_group_name_H-M   'P 1'
#
loop_
_entity.id
_entity.type
_entity.pdbx_description
1 polymer ?
#
loop_
_entity_poly.entity_id
_entity_poly.type
_entity_poly.pdbx_seq_one_letter_code
_entity_poly.pdbx_strand_id
1 'polypeptide(L)'
;MKIYNSMEQDRLSSPFNRKKFLQRKEAGDAYRKNAMYFQPKKNPLLLELENLLLGRTDQDLYEQQQEDAEVVTPQQQAIMEDLQQTSKNVHAHEQAYKWAIGHHDGSPVVNNPDMNDTLQVLEQVRNAALSPSKPSAQDIRLAENVDAQIQHILHEANSTVDAIDEQNQPFDNEVTTVKVPERFSKELKLDPFADTIFGKSHDAALKLRAFKQATEKYAAHVQMTKNGYRPGNDSMFSLIA
;
A
#
# COMPACT_ATOMS: atom_id res chain seq x y z
N MET A 1 37.15 -57.62 -23.67
CA MET A 1 36.38 -56.61 -22.89
C MET A 1 35.62 -57.23 -21.72
N LYS A 2 36.30 -57.72 -20.66
CA LYS A 2 35.62 -58.20 -19.42
C LYS A 2 36.11 -57.51 -18.13
N ILE A 3 37.17 -56.72 -18.22
CA ILE A 3 37.83 -56.12 -17.05
C ILE A 3 37.05 -54.91 -16.50
N TYR A 4 36.39 -54.15 -17.39
CA TYR A 4 35.59 -52.97 -17.02
C TYR A 4 34.39 -53.32 -16.13
N ASN A 5 33.76 -54.48 -16.35
CA ASN A 5 32.61 -54.92 -15.53
C ASN A 5 33.02 -55.33 -14.11
N SER A 6 34.22 -55.91 -13.94
CA SER A 6 34.72 -56.34 -12.62
C SER A 6 35.05 -55.15 -11.72
N MET A 7 35.68 -54.10 -12.27
CA MET A 7 35.99 -52.87 -11.52
C MET A 7 34.74 -52.09 -11.11
N GLU A 8 33.69 -52.09 -11.93
CA GLU A 8 32.40 -51.48 -11.59
C GLU A 8 31.64 -52.30 -10.52
N GLN A 9 31.75 -53.63 -10.54
CA GLN A 9 31.18 -54.49 -9.51
C GLN A 9 31.86 -54.30 -8.14
N ASP A 10 33.18 -54.14 -8.10
CA ASP A 10 33.92 -53.88 -6.85
C ASP A 10 33.59 -52.49 -6.26
N ARG A 11 33.38 -51.48 -7.11
CA ARG A 11 32.92 -50.15 -6.68
C ARG A 11 31.51 -50.19 -6.06
N LEU A 12 30.63 -51.06 -6.56
CA LEU A 12 29.24 -51.23 -6.10
C LEU A 12 29.07 -52.24 -4.94
N SER A 13 30.16 -52.92 -4.55
CA SER A 13 30.18 -53.91 -3.45
C SER A 13 29.99 -53.26 -2.08
N SER A 14 30.55 -52.05 -1.87
CA SER A 14 30.32 -51.30 -0.64
C SER A 14 28.91 -50.69 -0.60
N PRO A 15 28.12 -50.91 0.47
CA PRO A 15 26.75 -50.40 0.59
C PRO A 15 26.69 -48.87 0.50
N PHE A 16 27.75 -48.19 0.94
CA PHE A 16 27.85 -46.73 0.86
C PHE A 16 27.99 -46.23 -0.58
N ASN A 17 28.79 -46.90 -1.40
CA ASN A 17 28.96 -46.54 -2.82
C ASN A 17 27.71 -46.84 -3.63
N ARG A 18 27.01 -47.94 -3.32
CA ARG A 18 25.71 -48.28 -3.92
C ARG A 18 24.66 -47.20 -3.67
N LYS A 19 24.56 -46.71 -2.43
CA LYS A 19 23.64 -45.62 -2.07
C LYS A 19 23.97 -44.33 -2.83
N LYS A 20 25.25 -43.94 -2.88
CA LYS A 20 25.69 -42.75 -3.65
C LYS A 20 25.42 -42.89 -5.15
N PHE A 21 25.56 -44.09 -5.70
CA PHE A 21 25.26 -44.34 -7.12
C PHE A 21 23.77 -44.23 -7.41
N LEU A 22 22.92 -44.86 -6.58
CA LEU A 22 21.46 -44.76 -6.68
C LEU A 22 20.99 -43.30 -6.57
N GLN A 23 21.51 -42.55 -5.61
CA GLN A 23 21.14 -41.14 -5.44
C GLN A 23 21.52 -40.27 -6.65
N ARG A 24 22.70 -40.49 -7.25
CA ARG A 24 23.10 -39.79 -8.49
C ARG A 24 22.22 -40.18 -9.67
N LYS A 25 21.83 -41.44 -9.76
CA LYS A 25 20.94 -41.93 -10.81
C LYS A 25 19.54 -41.33 -10.67
N GLU A 26 18.97 -41.34 -9.47
CA GLU A 26 17.67 -40.73 -9.16
C GLU A 26 17.68 -39.22 -9.42
N ALA A 27 18.73 -38.51 -8.98
CA ALA A 27 18.89 -37.09 -9.27
C ALA A 27 18.99 -36.85 -10.79
N GLY A 28 19.80 -37.63 -11.50
CA GLY A 28 19.92 -37.53 -12.96
C GLY A 28 18.61 -37.79 -13.71
N ASP A 29 17.83 -38.77 -13.26
CA ASP A 29 16.51 -39.07 -13.83
C ASP A 29 15.48 -37.97 -13.50
N ALA A 30 15.52 -37.39 -12.29
CA ALA A 30 14.70 -36.24 -11.92
C ALA A 30 15.02 -35.01 -12.78
N TYR A 31 16.30 -34.71 -12.99
CA TYR A 31 16.72 -33.62 -13.90
C TYR A 31 16.27 -33.88 -15.32
N ARG A 32 16.39 -35.12 -15.82
CA ARG A 32 15.95 -35.47 -17.17
C ARG A 32 14.43 -35.34 -17.33
N LYS A 33 13.64 -35.68 -16.30
CA LYS A 33 12.19 -35.45 -16.30
C LYS A 33 11.85 -33.97 -16.25
N ASN A 34 12.49 -33.20 -15.37
CA ASN A 34 12.27 -31.76 -15.27
C ASN A 34 12.62 -31.03 -16.58
N ALA A 35 13.74 -31.38 -17.22
CA ALA A 35 14.14 -30.84 -18.51
C ALA A 35 13.12 -31.09 -19.64
N MET A 36 12.35 -32.18 -19.57
CA MET A 36 11.29 -32.45 -20.55
C MET A 36 10.14 -31.45 -20.49
N TYR A 37 9.88 -30.83 -19.33
CA TYR A 37 8.84 -29.80 -19.17
C TYR A 37 9.27 -28.44 -19.72
N PHE A 38 10.59 -28.21 -19.85
CA PHE A 38 11.15 -26.99 -20.44
C PHE A 38 11.39 -27.11 -21.96
N GLN A 39 10.96 -28.21 -22.58
CA GLN A 39 10.97 -28.30 -24.04
C GLN A 39 9.79 -27.52 -24.61
N PRO A 40 10.01 -26.55 -25.53
CA PRO A 40 8.95 -25.70 -26.10
C PRO A 40 7.81 -26.51 -26.72
N LYS A 41 8.13 -27.69 -27.27
CA LYS A 41 7.16 -28.59 -27.92
C LYS A 41 6.11 -29.18 -26.99
N LYS A 42 6.34 -29.18 -25.66
CA LYS A 42 5.45 -29.86 -24.69
C LYS A 42 4.69 -28.89 -23.79
N ASN A 43 5.05 -27.62 -23.77
CA ASN A 43 4.37 -26.62 -22.96
C ASN A 43 3.96 -25.41 -23.82
N PRO A 44 2.68 -25.28 -24.21
CA PRO A 44 2.22 -24.16 -25.03
C PRO A 44 2.46 -22.81 -24.34
N LEU A 45 2.49 -22.77 -22.99
CA LEU A 45 2.81 -21.58 -22.22
C LEU A 45 4.23 -21.06 -22.53
N LEU A 46 5.21 -21.95 -22.75
CA LEU A 46 6.57 -21.54 -23.07
C LEU A 46 6.66 -20.97 -24.49
N LEU A 47 5.84 -21.46 -25.41
CA LEU A 47 5.75 -20.91 -26.77
C LEU A 47 5.10 -19.52 -26.76
N GLU A 48 4.04 -19.34 -25.97
CA GLU A 48 3.44 -18.02 -25.75
C GLU A 48 4.42 -17.04 -25.13
N LEU A 49 5.14 -17.45 -24.08
CA LEU A 49 6.19 -16.65 -23.45
C LEU A 49 7.32 -16.31 -24.42
N GLU A 50 7.77 -17.26 -25.23
CA GLU A 50 8.78 -17.02 -26.28
C GLU A 50 8.27 -16.00 -27.30
N ASN A 51 7.02 -16.14 -27.76
CA ASN A 51 6.42 -15.21 -28.71
C ASN A 51 6.25 -13.81 -28.11
N LEU A 52 5.92 -13.71 -26.82
CA LEU A 52 5.79 -12.45 -26.09
C LEU A 52 7.16 -11.78 -25.88
N LEU A 53 8.17 -12.54 -25.47
CA LEU A 53 9.55 -12.05 -25.32
C LEU A 53 10.17 -11.62 -26.65
N LEU A 54 9.78 -12.27 -27.75
CA LEU A 54 10.19 -11.92 -29.11
C LEU A 54 9.30 -10.82 -29.73
N GLY A 55 8.29 -10.33 -29.02
CA GLY A 55 7.36 -9.29 -29.47
C GLY A 55 6.49 -9.70 -30.67
N ARG A 56 6.35 -11.00 -30.95
CA ARG A 56 5.56 -11.50 -32.09
C ARG A 56 4.05 -11.32 -31.89
N THR A 57 3.60 -11.24 -30.63
CA THR A 57 2.19 -11.08 -30.24
C THR A 57 1.84 -9.65 -29.83
N ASP A 58 2.81 -8.72 -29.86
CA ASP A 58 2.59 -7.35 -29.40
C ASP A 58 1.54 -6.62 -30.26
N GLN A 59 1.50 -6.93 -31.55
CA GLN A 59 0.53 -6.36 -32.50
C GLN A 59 -0.90 -6.85 -32.21
N ASP A 60 -1.08 -8.16 -32.01
CA ASP A 60 -2.39 -8.75 -31.71
C ASP A 60 -2.95 -8.22 -30.38
N LEU A 61 -2.08 -8.00 -29.38
CA LEU A 61 -2.46 -7.40 -28.10
C LEU A 61 -2.88 -5.93 -28.25
N TYR A 62 -2.26 -5.20 -29.18
CA TYR A 62 -2.59 -3.79 -29.45
C TYR A 62 -3.95 -3.68 -30.15
N GLU A 63 -4.22 -4.56 -31.10
CA GLU A 63 -5.51 -4.64 -31.82
C GLU A 63 -6.64 -5.04 -30.87
N GLN A 64 -6.40 -6.01 -29.99
CA GLN A 64 -7.38 -6.42 -28.98
C GLN A 64 -7.71 -5.28 -27.97
N GLN A 65 -6.71 -4.48 -27.59
CA GLN A 65 -6.93 -3.29 -26.75
C GLN A 65 -7.69 -2.18 -27.48
N GLN A 66 -7.52 -2.05 -28.80
CA GLN A 66 -8.26 -1.08 -29.61
C GLN A 66 -9.72 -1.49 -29.77
N GLU A 67 -10.00 -2.77 -30.04
CA GLU A 67 -11.38 -3.27 -30.14
C GLU A 67 -12.13 -3.12 -28.80
N ASP A 68 -11.48 -3.42 -27.66
CA ASP A 68 -12.08 -3.21 -26.33
C ASP A 68 -12.31 -1.72 -26.00
N ALA A 69 -11.52 -0.81 -26.60
CA ALA A 69 -11.70 0.63 -26.46
C ALA A 69 -12.78 1.21 -27.39
N GLU A 70 -13.02 0.58 -28.55
CA GLU A 70 -13.98 1.04 -29.55
C GLU A 70 -15.43 0.67 -29.17
N VAL A 71 -15.63 -0.37 -28.36
CA VAL A 71 -16.95 -0.72 -27.80
C VAL A 71 -17.29 0.18 -26.61
N VAL A 72 -17.51 1.47 -26.89
CA VAL A 72 -18.01 2.43 -25.90
C VAL A 72 -19.47 2.08 -25.59
N THR A 73 -19.70 1.55 -24.40
CA THR A 73 -21.06 1.23 -23.93
C THR A 73 -21.93 2.50 -23.91
N PRO A 74 -23.25 2.43 -24.18
CA PRO A 74 -24.12 3.61 -24.20
C PRO A 74 -24.13 4.36 -22.85
N GLN A 75 -23.84 3.64 -21.76
CA GLN A 75 -23.68 4.23 -20.43
C GLN A 75 -22.40 5.08 -20.30
N GLN A 76 -21.29 4.66 -20.92
CA GLN A 76 -20.05 5.44 -20.95
C GLN A 76 -20.20 6.71 -21.79
N GLN A 77 -20.98 6.69 -22.87
CA GLN A 77 -21.26 7.88 -23.68
C GLN A 77 -22.02 8.95 -22.88
N ALA A 78 -23.05 8.54 -22.14
CA ALA A 78 -23.79 9.45 -21.26
C ALA A 78 -22.89 10.06 -20.15
N ILE A 79 -21.97 9.27 -19.59
CA ILE A 79 -21.00 9.76 -18.59
C ILE A 79 -20.03 10.77 -19.21
N MET A 80 -19.55 10.53 -20.44
CA MET A 80 -18.67 11.47 -21.13
C MET A 80 -19.37 12.80 -21.42
N GLU A 81 -20.65 12.77 -21.82
CA GLU A 81 -21.43 13.98 -22.09
C GLU A 81 -21.65 14.80 -20.81
N ASP A 82 -22.01 14.14 -19.71
CA ASP A 82 -22.15 14.79 -18.39
C ASP A 82 -20.82 15.37 -17.90
N LEU A 83 -19.72 14.64 -18.06
CA LEU A 83 -18.39 15.13 -17.68
C LEU A 83 -17.96 16.34 -18.52
N GLN A 84 -18.30 16.35 -19.82
CA GLN A 84 -18.01 17.49 -20.68
C GLN A 84 -18.82 18.73 -20.27
N GLN A 85 -20.06 18.54 -19.85
CA GLN A 85 -20.93 19.63 -19.39
C GLN A 85 -20.48 20.20 -18.03
N THR A 86 -20.12 19.33 -17.09
CA THR A 86 -19.60 19.73 -15.77
C THR A 86 -18.28 20.51 -15.90
N SER A 87 -17.38 20.06 -16.78
CA SER A 87 -16.12 20.77 -17.07
C SER A 87 -16.34 22.21 -17.54
N LYS A 88 -17.30 22.45 -18.45
CA LYS A 88 -17.66 23.81 -18.91
C LYS A 88 -18.15 24.69 -17.77
N ASN A 89 -18.96 24.13 -16.87
CA ASN A 89 -19.50 24.86 -15.71
C ASN A 89 -18.40 25.23 -14.71
N VAL A 90 -17.51 24.29 -14.38
CA VAL A 90 -16.37 24.55 -13.48
C VAL A 90 -15.46 25.60 -14.07
N HIS A 91 -15.13 25.49 -15.36
CA HIS A 91 -14.29 26.47 -16.03
C HIS A 91 -14.89 27.88 -16.01
N ALA A 92 -16.19 28.02 -16.25
CA ALA A 92 -16.89 29.29 -16.15
C ALA A 92 -16.84 29.87 -14.72
N HIS A 93 -17.02 29.03 -13.70
CA HIS A 93 -16.94 29.43 -12.29
C HIS A 93 -15.52 29.84 -11.90
N GLU A 94 -14.50 29.08 -12.30
CA GLU A 94 -13.10 29.38 -12.00
C GLU A 94 -12.68 30.69 -12.66
N GLN A 95 -13.07 30.92 -13.92
CA GLN A 95 -12.84 32.19 -14.58
C GLN A 95 -13.44 33.33 -13.76
N ALA A 96 -14.70 33.23 -13.33
CA ALA A 96 -15.35 34.26 -12.50
C ALA A 96 -14.65 34.48 -11.16
N TYR A 97 -14.18 33.42 -10.51
CA TYR A 97 -13.51 33.48 -9.21
C TYR A 97 -12.09 34.07 -9.30
N LYS A 98 -11.38 33.83 -10.41
CA LYS A 98 -10.05 34.40 -10.68
C LYS A 98 -10.05 35.93 -10.78
N TRP A 99 -11.14 36.54 -11.26
CA TRP A 99 -11.28 38.01 -11.23
C TRP A 99 -11.46 38.56 -9.80
N ALA A 100 -11.96 37.76 -8.86
CA ALA A 100 -12.26 38.19 -7.50
C ALA A 100 -11.07 38.09 -6.53
N ILE A 101 -10.07 37.24 -6.81
CA ILE A 101 -9.00 36.87 -5.85
C ILE A 101 -7.68 37.66 -5.99
N GLY A 102 -7.54 38.58 -6.95
CA GLY A 102 -6.29 39.33 -7.17
C GLY A 102 -5.79 40.27 -6.06
N HIS A 103 -6.23 40.14 -4.79
CA HIS A 103 -6.02 41.14 -3.74
C HIS A 103 -5.53 40.68 -2.36
N HIS A 104 -5.09 39.43 -2.13
CA HIS A 104 -4.41 39.13 -0.85
C HIS A 104 -3.37 38.01 -0.98
N ASP A 105 -2.10 38.42 -0.96
CA ASP A 105 -0.91 37.59 -0.87
C ASP A 105 -0.24 37.84 0.49
N GLY A 106 0.28 36.79 1.13
CA GLY A 106 1.12 36.93 2.30
C GLY A 106 1.06 35.78 3.30
N SER A 107 1.89 34.76 3.09
CA SER A 107 2.42 33.98 4.21
C SER A 107 3.83 33.48 3.88
N PRO A 108 4.86 33.77 4.71
CA PRO A 108 6.14 33.09 4.61
C PRO A 108 6.36 32.12 5.76
N VAL A 109 6.84 30.94 5.37
CA VAL A 109 7.41 29.86 6.18
C VAL A 109 8.82 30.24 6.65
N VAL A 110 9.20 29.85 7.88
CA VAL A 110 10.57 30.02 8.41
C VAL A 110 11.16 28.65 8.78
N ASN A 111 12.37 28.41 8.29
CA ASN A 111 13.19 27.20 8.46
C ASN A 111 14.04 27.26 9.74
N ASN A 112 14.34 26.09 10.31
CA ASN A 112 14.95 25.90 11.63
C ASN A 112 16.39 25.32 11.53
N PRO A 113 17.37 25.81 12.32
CA PRO A 113 18.50 24.98 12.74
C PRO A 113 18.66 24.95 14.29
N ASP A 114 19.02 23.77 14.80
CA ASP A 114 19.40 23.39 16.17
C ASP A 114 18.31 23.45 17.27
N MET A 115 17.71 22.28 17.58
CA MET A 115 16.65 22.11 18.58
C MET A 115 17.05 22.60 19.99
N ASN A 116 18.32 22.45 20.38
CA ASN A 116 18.80 22.92 21.69
C ASN A 116 18.88 24.45 21.76
N ASP A 117 19.33 25.08 20.67
CA ASP A 117 19.37 26.54 20.56
C ASP A 117 17.93 27.09 20.51
N THR A 118 17.02 26.35 19.87
CA THR A 118 15.59 26.68 19.82
C THR A 118 14.96 26.60 21.22
N LEU A 119 15.26 25.56 22.00
CA LEU A 119 14.78 25.44 23.39
C LEU A 119 15.31 26.58 24.27
N GLN A 120 16.60 26.91 24.15
CA GLN A 120 17.21 28.00 24.92
C GLN A 120 16.57 29.36 24.58
N VAL A 121 16.30 29.61 23.30
CA VAL A 121 15.60 30.83 22.85
C VAL A 121 14.17 30.86 23.37
N LEU A 122 13.42 29.75 23.33
CA LEU A 122 12.06 29.67 23.84
C LEU A 122 12.01 29.92 25.36
N GLU A 123 12.93 29.34 26.13
CA GLU A 123 13.04 29.60 27.57
C GLU A 123 13.38 31.08 27.85
N GLN A 124 14.27 31.68 27.05
CA GLN A 124 14.61 33.09 27.19
C GLN A 124 13.40 34.00 26.90
N VAL A 125 12.62 33.72 25.84
CA VAL A 125 11.41 34.47 25.49
C VAL A 125 10.36 34.37 26.60
N ARG A 126 10.15 33.17 27.14
CA ARG A 126 9.25 32.93 28.27
C ARG A 126 9.66 33.75 29.49
N ASN A 127 10.93 33.70 29.87
CA ASN A 127 11.44 34.43 31.03
C ASN A 127 11.35 35.95 30.82
N ALA A 128 11.62 36.45 29.61
CA ALA A 128 11.47 37.85 29.27
C ALA A 128 10.01 38.33 29.36
N ALA A 129 9.05 37.51 28.91
CA ALA A 129 7.62 37.81 28.99
C ALA A 129 7.11 37.84 30.45
N LEU A 130 7.69 37.04 31.35
CA LEU A 130 7.31 36.96 32.77
C LEU A 130 8.15 37.84 33.70
N SER A 131 9.23 38.45 33.22
CA SER A 131 10.11 39.34 33.99
C SER A 131 9.49 40.65 34.50
N PRO A 132 8.50 41.28 33.81
CA PRO A 132 7.92 42.54 34.29
C PRO A 132 7.15 42.32 35.60
N SER A 133 7.27 43.25 36.56
CA SER A 133 6.56 43.19 37.84
C SER A 133 5.02 43.18 37.71
N LYS A 134 4.48 43.47 36.53
CA LYS A 134 3.07 43.30 36.12
C LYS A 134 3.03 42.88 34.64
N PRO A 135 2.98 41.58 34.31
CA PRO A 135 2.97 41.12 32.92
C PRO A 135 1.67 41.50 32.21
N SER A 136 1.75 41.86 30.93
CA SER A 136 0.57 42.17 30.10
C SER A 136 -0.22 40.91 29.79
N ALA A 137 -1.53 41.03 29.52
CA ALA A 137 -2.36 39.90 29.09
C ALA A 137 -1.85 39.23 27.79
N GLN A 138 -1.14 39.99 26.95
CA GLN A 138 -0.50 39.46 25.76
C GLN A 138 0.79 38.68 26.09
N ASP A 139 1.57 39.16 27.06
CA ASP A 139 2.80 38.52 27.51
C ASP A 139 2.51 37.17 28.19
N ILE A 140 1.41 37.10 28.95
CA ILE A 140 0.94 35.86 29.59
C ILE A 140 0.57 34.82 28.52
N ARG A 141 -0.20 35.21 27.48
CA ARG A 141 -0.57 34.31 26.39
C ARG A 141 0.64 33.87 25.57
N LEU A 142 1.61 34.75 25.38
CA LEU A 142 2.85 34.43 24.69
C LEU A 142 3.65 33.40 25.48
N ALA A 143 3.76 33.56 26.80
CA ALA A 143 4.43 32.60 27.67
C ALA A 143 3.73 31.22 27.67
N GLU A 144 2.39 31.19 27.74
CA GLU A 144 1.62 29.94 27.67
C GLU A 144 1.80 29.20 26.33
N ASN A 145 1.82 29.95 25.22
CA ASN A 145 2.03 29.38 23.90
C ASN A 145 3.45 28.81 23.74
N VAL A 146 4.44 29.53 24.24
CA VAL A 146 5.84 29.07 24.29
C VAL A 146 5.99 27.84 25.17
N ASP A 147 5.31 27.77 26.31
CA ASP A 147 5.28 26.59 27.19
C ASP A 147 4.72 25.35 26.48
N ALA A 148 3.64 25.51 25.71
CA ALA A 148 3.09 24.42 24.91
C ALA A 148 4.08 23.93 23.83
N GLN A 149 4.83 24.85 23.22
CA GLN A 149 5.80 24.51 22.19
C GLN A 149 7.05 23.80 22.75
N ILE A 150 7.50 24.19 23.95
CA ILE A 150 8.58 23.48 24.66
C ILE A 150 8.17 22.04 25.00
N GLN A 151 6.94 21.84 25.49
CA GLN A 151 6.44 20.49 25.81
C GLN A 151 6.38 19.57 24.59
N HIS A 152 5.96 20.10 23.44
CA HIS A 152 5.95 19.34 22.19
C HIS A 152 7.35 18.85 21.80
N ILE A 153 8.36 19.73 21.85
CA ILE A 153 9.75 19.40 21.51
C ILE A 153 10.33 18.33 22.46
N LEU A 154 10.04 18.43 23.77
CA LEU A 154 10.52 17.45 24.75
C LEU A 154 9.88 16.07 24.56
N HIS A 155 8.59 16.01 24.22
CA HIS A 155 7.91 14.74 23.92
C HIS A 155 8.47 14.08 22.65
N GLU A 156 8.74 14.88 21.62
CA GLU A 156 9.35 14.41 20.38
C GLU A 156 10.77 13.85 20.61
N ALA A 157 11.56 14.49 21.49
CA ALA A 157 12.88 14.01 21.88
C ALA A 157 12.83 12.69 22.69
N ASN A 158 11.95 12.58 23.69
CA ASN A 158 11.85 11.39 24.54
C ASN A 158 11.31 10.15 23.80
N SER A 159 10.49 10.35 22.75
CA SER A 159 9.98 9.27 21.91
C SER A 159 11.10 8.48 21.19
N THR A 160 12.33 9.01 21.13
CA THR A 160 13.49 8.34 20.52
C THR A 160 14.30 7.47 21.48
N VAL A 161 14.10 7.61 22.80
CA VAL A 161 14.90 6.92 23.84
C VAL A 161 14.23 5.61 24.30
N ASP A 162 12.91 5.51 24.23
CA ASP A 162 12.15 4.29 24.60
C ASP A 162 12.41 3.09 23.67
N ALA A 163 13.14 3.27 22.56
CA ALA A 163 13.52 2.17 21.66
C ALA A 163 14.80 1.41 22.11
N ILE A 164 15.51 1.86 23.15
CA ILE A 164 16.85 1.33 23.48
C ILE A 164 16.84 0.44 24.75
N ASP A 165 15.83 0.55 25.62
CA ASP A 165 15.86 -0.11 26.95
C ASP A 165 15.18 -1.50 27.00
N GLU A 166 14.64 -2.01 25.88
CA GLU A 166 14.02 -3.36 25.82
C GLU A 166 15.04 -4.52 25.66
N GLN A 167 16.34 -4.26 25.52
CA GLN A 167 17.34 -5.31 25.21
C GLN A 167 17.92 -6.06 26.43
N ASN A 168 17.54 -5.72 27.67
CA ASN A 168 18.11 -6.30 28.90
C ASN A 168 17.09 -7.01 29.79
N GLN A 169 16.16 -7.78 29.21
CA GLN A 169 15.37 -8.76 29.98
C GLN A 169 16.02 -10.16 29.90
N PRO A 170 16.28 -10.83 31.04
CA PRO A 170 16.69 -12.22 31.04
C PRO A 170 15.59 -13.06 30.39
N PHE A 171 15.91 -13.81 29.34
CA PHE A 171 14.97 -14.70 28.66
C PHE A 171 14.54 -15.82 29.61
N ASP A 172 13.46 -15.59 30.34
CA ASP A 172 12.66 -16.66 30.94
C ASP A 172 12.06 -17.46 29.78
N ASN A 173 12.53 -18.69 29.60
CA ASN A 173 11.97 -19.64 28.65
C ASN A 173 10.62 -20.16 29.18
N GLU A 174 9.67 -19.26 29.41
CA GLU A 174 8.29 -19.62 29.72
C GLU A 174 7.65 -20.10 28.41
N VAL A 175 7.28 -21.37 28.36
CA VAL A 175 6.58 -21.97 27.21
C VAL A 175 5.20 -21.34 27.13
N THR A 176 5.13 -20.18 26.49
CA THR A 176 3.89 -19.46 26.24
C THR A 176 3.10 -20.26 25.22
N THR A 177 2.00 -20.88 25.65
CA THR A 177 1.09 -21.60 24.77
C THR A 177 0.34 -20.58 23.90
N VAL A 178 0.92 -20.22 22.76
CA VAL A 178 0.29 -19.37 21.76
C VAL A 178 -0.87 -20.14 21.13
N LYS A 179 -2.11 -19.74 21.44
CA LYS A 179 -3.31 -20.27 20.78
C LYS A 179 -3.34 -19.76 19.35
N VAL A 180 -2.83 -20.57 18.42
CA VAL A 180 -2.92 -20.31 16.99
C VAL A 180 -4.39 -20.31 16.58
N PRO A 181 -4.95 -19.19 16.09
CA PRO A 181 -6.33 -19.15 15.64
C PRO A 181 -6.58 -20.15 14.50
N GLU A 182 -7.76 -20.76 14.45
CA GLU A 182 -8.09 -21.84 13.49
C GLU A 182 -7.89 -21.48 12.01
N ARG A 183 -7.88 -20.18 11.67
CA ARG A 183 -7.57 -19.72 10.31
C ARG A 183 -6.15 -20.04 9.86
N PHE A 184 -5.22 -20.27 10.79
CA PHE A 184 -3.82 -20.55 10.51
C PHE A 184 -3.46 -22.05 10.64
N SER A 185 -4.31 -22.87 11.25
CA SER A 185 -4.10 -24.33 11.35
C SER A 185 -4.66 -25.11 10.14
N LYS A 186 -5.47 -24.46 9.30
CA LYS A 186 -5.96 -25.05 8.06
C LYS A 186 -4.91 -24.88 6.97
N GLU A 187 -4.42 -25.99 6.43
CA GLU A 187 -3.65 -25.98 5.18
C GLU A 187 -4.48 -25.27 4.11
N LEU A 188 -4.02 -24.09 3.70
CA LEU A 188 -4.55 -23.41 2.53
C LEU A 188 -4.22 -24.29 1.32
N LYS A 189 -5.18 -25.09 0.86
CA LYS A 189 -5.14 -25.75 -0.44
C LYS A 189 -5.31 -24.68 -1.51
N LEU A 190 -4.25 -23.92 -1.74
CA LEU A 190 -4.12 -23.01 -2.86
C LEU A 190 -3.97 -23.90 -4.09
N ASP A 191 -5.03 -24.00 -4.88
CA ASP A 191 -4.96 -24.59 -6.19
C ASP A 191 -4.13 -23.64 -7.08
N PRO A 192 -2.96 -24.07 -7.59
CA PRO A 192 -2.10 -23.23 -8.41
C PRO A 192 -2.75 -22.82 -9.75
N PHE A 193 -3.86 -23.46 -10.12
CA PHE A 193 -4.63 -23.16 -11.33
C PHE A 193 -5.98 -22.54 -11.04
N ALA A 194 -6.39 -22.42 -9.77
CA ALA A 194 -7.57 -21.65 -9.42
C ALA A 194 -7.24 -20.17 -9.56
N ASP A 195 -8.09 -19.45 -10.28
CA ASP A 195 -8.02 -18.01 -10.43
C ASP A 195 -7.94 -17.33 -9.05
N THR A 196 -6.72 -17.02 -8.65
CA THR A 196 -6.44 -16.41 -7.35
C THR A 196 -6.94 -14.97 -7.40
N ILE A 197 -7.30 -14.39 -6.25
CA ILE A 197 -7.60 -12.95 -6.11
C ILE A 197 -6.47 -12.03 -6.61
N PHE A 198 -5.28 -12.58 -6.82
CA PHE A 198 -4.12 -11.89 -7.40
C PHE A 198 -4.03 -12.02 -8.94
N GLY A 199 -4.74 -12.97 -9.56
CA GLY A 199 -4.72 -13.24 -11.00
C GLY A 199 -5.90 -12.67 -11.78
N LYS A 200 -7.07 -12.49 -11.13
CA LYS A 200 -8.19 -11.75 -11.72
C LYS A 200 -8.04 -10.27 -11.41
N SER A 201 -7.42 -9.58 -12.37
CA SER A 201 -7.26 -8.13 -12.54
C SER A 201 -7.58 -7.32 -11.28
N HIS A 202 -6.52 -6.92 -10.56
CA HIS A 202 -6.58 -5.87 -9.55
C HIS A 202 -7.48 -4.70 -9.99
N ASP A 203 -7.45 -4.38 -11.29
CA ASP A 203 -8.35 -3.45 -11.96
C ASP A 203 -9.84 -3.78 -11.84
N ALA A 204 -10.29 -5.02 -12.02
CA ALA A 204 -11.70 -5.36 -11.84
C ALA A 204 -12.14 -5.20 -10.38
N ALA A 205 -11.28 -5.56 -9.43
CA ALA A 205 -11.56 -5.38 -8.00
C ALA A 205 -11.62 -3.89 -7.63
N LEU A 206 -10.70 -3.07 -8.16
CA LEU A 206 -10.72 -1.61 -8.01
C LEU A 206 -11.98 -1.00 -8.62
N LYS A 207 -12.32 -1.39 -9.86
CA LYS A 207 -13.53 -0.93 -10.55
C LYS A 207 -14.80 -1.28 -9.76
N LEU A 208 -14.90 -2.50 -9.24
CA LEU A 208 -16.02 -2.92 -8.39
C LEU A 208 -16.11 -2.09 -7.11
N ARG A 209 -14.98 -1.83 -6.45
CA ARG A 209 -14.93 -1.01 -5.22
C ARG A 209 -15.34 0.43 -5.50
N ALA A 210 -14.83 1.03 -6.58
CA ALA A 210 -15.17 2.37 -7.00
C ALA A 210 -16.65 2.49 -7.35
N PHE A 211 -17.19 1.51 -8.09
CA PHE A 211 -18.61 1.44 -8.41
C PHE A 211 -19.48 1.36 -7.15
N LYS A 212 -19.12 0.51 -6.19
CA LYS A 212 -19.82 0.41 -4.91
C LYS A 212 -19.85 1.75 -4.16
N GLN A 213 -18.70 2.41 -4.04
CA GLN A 213 -18.61 3.73 -3.40
C GLN A 213 -19.44 4.80 -4.12
N ALA A 214 -19.41 4.80 -5.45
CA ALA A 214 -20.21 5.73 -6.25
C ALA A 214 -21.71 5.49 -6.05
N THR A 215 -22.13 4.23 -5.99
CA THR A 215 -23.53 3.84 -5.78
C THR A 215 -24.02 4.27 -4.40
N GLU A 216 -23.21 4.08 -3.36
CA GLU A 216 -23.50 4.51 -1.99
C GLU A 216 -23.63 6.04 -1.90
N LYS A 217 -22.69 6.79 -2.50
CA LYS A 217 -22.75 8.26 -2.54
C LYS A 217 -23.97 8.75 -3.31
N TYR A 218 -24.28 8.15 -4.45
CA TYR A 218 -25.47 8.49 -5.24
C TYR A 218 -26.75 8.22 -4.43
N ALA A 219 -26.85 7.07 -3.78
CA ALA A 219 -27.99 6.74 -2.92
C ALA A 219 -28.14 7.76 -1.77
N ALA A 220 -27.04 8.12 -1.10
CA ALA A 220 -27.03 9.14 -0.06
C ALA A 220 -27.46 10.51 -0.60
N HIS A 221 -26.95 10.93 -1.76
CA HIS A 221 -27.34 12.18 -2.41
C HIS A 221 -28.83 12.21 -2.76
N VAL A 222 -29.37 11.12 -3.33
CA VAL A 222 -30.82 11.00 -3.61
C VAL A 222 -31.64 11.14 -2.34
N GLN A 223 -31.19 10.53 -1.22
CA GLN A 223 -31.85 10.68 0.07
C GLN A 223 -31.78 12.12 0.59
N MET A 224 -30.61 12.77 0.50
CA MET A 224 -30.44 14.17 0.89
C MET A 224 -31.34 15.08 0.06
N THR A 225 -31.39 14.93 -1.26
CA THR A 225 -32.28 15.71 -2.14
C THR A 225 -33.75 15.53 -1.76
N LYS A 226 -34.18 14.29 -1.50
CA LYS A 226 -35.55 14.01 -1.02
C LYS A 226 -35.85 14.69 0.32
N ASN A 227 -34.86 14.78 1.20
CA ASN A 227 -34.98 15.39 2.52
C ASN A 227 -34.67 16.90 2.50
N GLY A 228 -34.48 17.52 1.33
CA GLY A 228 -34.15 18.94 1.19
C GLY A 228 -32.78 19.33 1.73
N TYR A 229 -31.78 18.45 1.56
CA TYR A 229 -30.40 18.56 2.06
C TYR A 229 -30.28 18.72 3.58
N ARG A 230 -31.33 18.35 4.31
CA ARG A 230 -31.27 18.26 5.77
C ARG A 230 -30.49 16.99 6.15
N PRO A 231 -29.41 17.09 6.95
CA PRO A 231 -28.73 15.91 7.43
C PRO A 231 -29.73 15.11 8.28
N GLY A 232 -30.02 13.86 7.87
CA GLY A 232 -31.00 13.02 8.57
C GLY A 232 -30.65 12.71 10.03
N ASN A 233 -29.40 12.99 10.41
CA ASN A 233 -28.89 12.98 11.78
C ASN A 233 -28.46 14.39 12.14
N ASP A 234 -29.41 15.29 12.41
CA ASP A 234 -29.09 16.47 13.20
C ASP A 234 -28.49 15.95 14.51
N SER A 235 -27.24 16.32 14.76
CA SER A 235 -26.52 15.96 15.98
C SER A 235 -27.37 16.42 17.17
N MET A 236 -27.96 15.47 17.91
CA MET A 236 -28.77 15.75 19.11
C MET A 236 -28.02 16.57 20.17
N PHE A 237 -26.71 16.75 20.01
CA PHE A 237 -25.88 17.65 20.82
C PHE A 237 -26.29 19.13 20.72
N SER A 238 -27.01 19.57 19.67
CA SER A 238 -27.51 20.95 19.58
C SER A 238 -28.93 21.14 20.14
N LEU A 239 -29.55 20.10 20.70
CA LEU A 239 -30.92 20.13 21.24
C LEU A 239 -30.97 20.38 22.76
N ILE A 240 -30.01 21.16 23.27
CA ILE A 240 -30.03 21.71 24.63
C ILE A 240 -30.23 23.22 24.51
N ALA A 241 -31.49 23.66 24.54
CA ALA A 241 -31.91 25.02 24.89
C ALA A 241 -33.37 24.98 25.37
#